data_AF-A0A3D1ZDX2-F1
#
_entry.id   AF-A0A3D1ZDX2-F1
#
_cell.length_a   1.000
_cell.length_b   1.000
_cell.length_c   1.000
_cell.angle_alpha   90.00
_cell.angle_beta   90.00
_cell.angle_gamma   90.00
#
_symmetry.space_group_name_H-M   'P 1'
#
loop_
_entity.id
_entity.type
_entity.pdbx_description
1 polymer ?
#
loop_
_entity_poly.entity_id
_entity_poly.type
_entity_poly.pdbx_seq_one_letter_code
_entity_poly.pdbx_strand_id
1 'polypeptide(L)'
;IGAGEAGALVARALRFAGVGELLIANRTRARSESLAEELTGAVVEFDDIASTLEKVDIAILATDSPEFILSSQMVSDSQRYAPADRKLFIFDLALPRDVEPSVAHIPNVELFNIDDLSSIAEDNMNDRKRAAVEAE
;
A
#
# COMPACT_ATOMS: atom_id res chain seq x y z
N ILE A 1 4.88 2.04 2.98
CA ILE A 1 5.37 3.40 3.24
C ILE A 1 4.68 3.90 4.49
N GLY A 2 5.45 4.22 5.52
CA GLY A 2 4.95 4.41 6.87
C GLY A 2 5.09 3.13 7.69
N ALA A 3 5.78 3.26 8.83
CA ALA A 3 5.97 2.19 9.81
C ALA A 3 5.33 2.58 11.17
N GLY A 4 4.24 3.34 11.12
CA GLY A 4 3.35 3.56 12.26
C GLY A 4 2.47 2.35 12.53
N GLU A 5 1.54 2.46 13.48
CA GLU A 5 0.67 1.36 13.91
C GLU A 5 -0.12 0.73 12.76
N ALA A 6 -0.79 1.55 11.95
CA ALA A 6 -1.57 1.08 10.79
C ALA A 6 -0.70 0.40 9.74
N GLY A 7 0.42 1.05 9.34
CA GLY A 7 1.35 0.47 8.36
C GLY A 7 1.97 -0.85 8.82
N ALA A 8 2.34 -0.94 10.10
CA ALA A 8 2.89 -2.16 10.70
C ALA A 8 1.85 -3.28 10.77
N LEU A 9 0.59 -2.97 11.11
CA LEU A 9 -0.50 -3.94 11.13
C LEU A 9 -0.72 -4.56 9.74
N VAL A 10 -0.77 -3.73 8.70
CA VAL A 10 -0.96 -4.21 7.33
C VAL A 10 0.26 -5.02 6.87
N ALA A 11 1.48 -4.57 7.15
CA ALA A 11 2.69 -5.30 6.79
C ALA A 11 2.74 -6.69 7.45
N ARG A 12 2.35 -6.81 8.72
CA ARG A 12 2.22 -8.10 9.43
C ARG A 12 1.18 -8.99 8.78
N ALA A 13 0.01 -8.44 8.42
CA ALA A 13 -1.06 -9.19 7.76
C ALA A 13 -0.61 -9.72 6.39
N LEU A 14 0.09 -8.91 5.59
CA LEU A 14 0.67 -9.33 4.32
C LEU A 14 1.71 -10.43 4.49
N ARG A 15 2.58 -10.29 5.49
CA ARG A 15 3.57 -11.33 5.80
C ARG A 15 2.90 -12.65 6.16
N PHE A 16 1.85 -12.59 7.00
CA PHE A 16 1.06 -13.75 7.36
C PHE A 16 0.34 -14.38 6.15
N ALA A 17 -0.13 -13.55 5.22
CA ALA A 17 -0.74 -14.01 3.97
C ALA A 17 0.25 -14.64 2.97
N GLY A 18 1.56 -14.64 3.28
CA GLY A 18 2.58 -15.29 2.46
C GLY A 18 3.22 -14.39 1.40
N VAL A 19 3.12 -13.06 1.53
CA VAL A 19 3.89 -12.14 0.67
C VAL A 19 5.38 -12.39 0.86
N GLY A 20 6.09 -12.63 -0.25
CA GLY A 20 7.50 -13.01 -0.25
C GLY A 20 8.43 -11.85 0.12
N GLU A 21 8.39 -10.77 -0.65
CA GLU A 21 9.25 -9.60 -0.47
C GLU A 21 8.47 -8.44 0.15
N LEU A 22 9.02 -7.85 1.23
CA LEU A 22 8.45 -6.67 1.89
C LEU A 22 9.50 -5.57 1.92
N LEU A 23 9.15 -4.45 1.30
CA LEU A 23 9.97 -3.23 1.29
C LEU A 23 9.34 -2.18 2.21
N ILE A 24 10.10 -1.72 3.20
CA ILE A 24 9.60 -0.82 4.24
C ILE A 24 10.38 0.49 4.19
N ALA A 25 9.66 1.57 3.87
CA ALA A 25 10.19 2.93 3.91
C ALA A 25 9.46 3.74 4.99
N ASN A 26 10.22 4.53 5.75
CA ASN A 26 9.69 5.45 6.75
C ASN A 26 10.62 6.66 6.91
N ARG A 27 10.06 7.87 7.09
CA ARG A 27 10.85 9.10 7.25
C ARG A 27 11.85 9.02 8.41
N THR A 28 11.46 8.36 9.50
CA THR A 28 12.37 7.95 10.57
C THR A 28 12.88 6.55 10.30
N ARG A 29 14.11 6.44 9.78
CA ARG A 29 14.76 5.18 9.38
C ARG A 29 14.71 4.08 10.44
N ALA A 30 14.93 4.42 11.71
CA ALA A 30 14.90 3.45 12.81
C ALA A 30 13.57 2.67 12.91
N ARG A 31 12.43 3.30 12.53
CA ARG A 31 11.13 2.60 12.52
C ARG A 31 11.03 1.58 11.38
N SER A 32 11.54 1.91 10.19
CA SER A 32 11.58 0.97 9.08
C SER A 32 12.55 -0.18 9.36
N GLU A 33 13.70 0.09 9.98
CA GLU A 33 14.67 -0.94 10.40
C GLU A 33 14.06 -1.92 11.39
N SER A 34 13.42 -1.42 12.45
CA SER A 34 12.79 -2.28 13.46
C SER A 34 11.69 -3.16 12.86
N LEU A 35 10.82 -2.61 12.00
CA LEU A 35 9.75 -3.38 11.37
C LEU A 35 10.28 -4.38 10.32
N ALA A 36 11.33 -4.00 9.58
CA ALA A 36 11.98 -4.89 8.61
C ALA A 36 12.67 -6.06 9.29
N GLU A 37 13.36 -5.84 10.41
CA GLU A 37 13.96 -6.91 11.22
C GLU A 37 12.89 -7.91 11.67
N GLU A 38 11.78 -7.40 12.20
CA GLU A 38 10.68 -8.22 12.69
C GLU A 38 10.04 -9.08 11.58
N LEU A 39 9.81 -8.49 10.41
CA LEU A 39 9.10 -9.12 9.31
C LEU A 39 10.02 -9.81 8.31
N THR A 40 11.34 -9.82 8.54
CA THR A 40 12.34 -10.25 7.55
C THR A 40 12.12 -9.57 6.19
N GLY A 41 11.91 -8.24 6.25
CA GLY A 41 11.79 -7.37 5.08
C GLY A 41 13.11 -6.63 4.81
N ALA A 42 13.09 -5.78 3.79
CA ALA A 42 14.19 -4.87 3.47
C ALA A 42 13.77 -3.42 3.70
N VAL A 43 14.72 -2.60 4.15
CA VAL A 43 14.53 -1.16 4.30
C VAL A 43 14.79 -0.48 2.97
N VAL A 44 13.92 0.47 2.63
CA VAL A 44 14.09 1.37 1.49
C VAL A 44 14.26 2.78 2.03
N GLU A 45 15.26 3.51 1.53
CA GLU A 45 15.41 4.92 1.88
C GLU A 45 14.17 5.69 1.46
N PHE A 46 13.77 6.67 2.27
CA PHE A 46 12.57 7.44 1.97
C PHE A 46 12.68 8.16 0.61
N ASP A 47 13.88 8.60 0.24
CA ASP A 47 14.15 9.28 -1.03
C ASP A 47 14.17 8.31 -2.23
N ASP A 48 14.34 7.00 -1.99
CA ASP A 48 14.37 5.95 -3.02
C ASP A 48 12.98 5.34 -3.29
N ILE A 49 11.92 5.87 -2.67
CA ILE A 49 10.54 5.37 -2.89
C ILE A 49 10.19 5.41 -4.37
N ALA A 50 10.49 6.50 -5.07
CA ALA A 50 10.12 6.70 -6.47
C ALA A 50 10.74 5.65 -7.40
N SER A 51 12.04 5.39 -7.25
CA SER A 51 12.78 4.40 -8.06
C SER A 51 12.40 2.97 -7.68
N THR A 52 11.93 2.74 -6.46
CA THR A 52 11.48 1.42 -6.02
C THR A 52 10.11 1.04 -6.60
N LEU A 53 9.24 2.02 -6.91
CA LEU A 53 7.89 1.78 -7.43
C LEU A 53 7.85 0.95 -8.71
N GLU A 54 8.90 0.98 -9.54
CA GLU A 54 8.97 0.21 -10.78
C GLU A 54 8.98 -1.31 -10.52
N LYS A 55 9.40 -1.74 -9.33
CA LYS A 55 9.64 -3.14 -8.93
C LYS A 55 8.56 -3.72 -8.01
N VAL A 56 7.59 -2.93 -7.59
CA VAL A 56 6.57 -3.37 -6.61
C VAL A 56 5.20 -3.49 -7.25
N ASP A 57 4.49 -4.56 -6.95
CA ASP A 57 3.10 -4.78 -7.40
C ASP A 57 2.09 -4.06 -6.52
N ILE A 58 2.42 -3.90 -5.24
CA ILE A 58 1.54 -3.33 -4.20
C ILE A 58 2.31 -2.26 -3.42
N ALA A 59 1.77 -1.04 -3.38
CA ALA A 59 2.22 0.03 -2.51
C ALA A 59 1.15 0.34 -1.46
N ILE A 60 1.53 0.31 -0.19
CA ILE A 60 0.65 0.70 0.92
C ILE A 60 1.22 1.95 1.56
N LEU A 61 0.37 2.95 1.78
CA LEU A 61 0.71 4.21 2.40
C LEU A 61 -0.13 4.38 3.67
N ALA A 62 0.54 4.61 4.78
CA ALA A 62 -0.08 4.79 6.09
C ALA A 62 0.83 5.70 6.91
N THR A 63 0.98 6.95 6.46
CA THR A 63 1.77 7.96 7.15
C THR A 63 0.91 9.06 7.75
N ASP A 64 1.55 9.92 8.54
CA ASP A 64 0.95 11.16 9.08
C ASP A 64 1.43 12.40 8.29
N SER A 65 1.80 12.22 7.01
CA SER A 65 2.33 13.32 6.19
C SER A 65 1.24 14.35 5.89
N PRO A 66 1.50 15.66 6.06
CA PRO A 66 0.56 16.70 5.63
C PRO A 66 0.60 16.94 4.10
N GLU A 67 1.59 16.38 3.41
CA GLU A 67 1.84 16.52 1.97
C GLU A 67 1.77 15.15 1.30
N PHE A 68 1.40 15.15 0.00
CA PHE A 68 1.46 13.94 -0.81
C PHE A 68 2.89 13.41 -0.89
N ILE A 69 3.04 12.11 -0.58
CA ILE A 69 4.28 11.37 -0.74
C ILE A 69 4.42 10.86 -2.17
N LEU A 70 3.32 10.44 -2.79
CA LEU A 70 3.31 9.97 -4.16
C LEU A 70 2.61 10.98 -5.06
N SER A 71 3.40 11.62 -5.93
CA SER A 71 2.88 12.44 -7.01
C SER A 71 2.57 11.61 -8.26
N SER A 72 1.71 12.16 -9.10
CA SER A 72 1.33 11.58 -10.38
C SER A 72 2.52 11.43 -11.32
N GLN A 73 3.48 12.35 -11.24
CA GLN A 73 4.70 12.31 -12.03
C GLN A 73 5.59 11.12 -11.60
N MET A 74 5.82 10.95 -10.30
CA MET A 74 6.62 9.84 -9.76
C MET A 74 6.03 8.48 -10.15
N VAL A 75 4.71 8.32 -10.00
CA VAL A 75 4.05 7.07 -10.36
C VAL A 75 4.08 6.86 -11.88
N SER A 76 3.81 7.89 -12.68
CA SER A 76 3.85 7.80 -14.15
C SER A 76 5.23 7.39 -14.65
N ASP A 77 6.29 7.96 -14.08
CA ASP A 77 7.66 7.62 -14.45
C ASP A 77 7.99 6.18 -14.06
N SER A 78 7.56 5.71 -12.88
CA SER A 78 7.75 4.31 -12.48
C SER A 78 7.07 3.34 -13.46
N GLN A 79 5.90 3.68 -14.00
CA GLN A 79 5.18 2.86 -14.96
C GLN A 79 5.86 2.83 -16.35
N ARG A 80 6.64 3.86 -16.72
CA ARG A 80 7.40 3.85 -17.99
C ARG A 80 8.51 2.80 -17.99
N TYR A 81 9.08 2.50 -16.82
CA TYR A 81 10.19 1.56 -16.65
C TYR A 81 9.73 0.17 -16.19
N ALA A 82 8.49 0.05 -15.73
CA ALA A 82 7.87 -1.23 -15.36
C ALA A 82 7.54 -2.11 -16.59
N PRO A 83 7.45 -3.44 -16.41
CA PRO A 83 6.89 -4.33 -17.43
C PRO A 83 5.47 -3.91 -17.85
N ALA A 84 5.15 -3.96 -19.14
CA ALA A 84 3.92 -3.41 -19.69
C ALA A 84 2.63 -4.10 -19.20
N ASP A 85 2.72 -5.36 -18.77
CA ASP A 85 1.63 -6.18 -18.24
C ASP A 85 1.51 -6.11 -16.71
N ARG A 86 2.42 -5.42 -16.03
CA ARG A 86 2.40 -5.27 -14.58
C ARG A 86 1.39 -4.20 -14.18
N LYS A 87 0.50 -4.54 -13.24
CA LYS A 87 -0.33 -3.57 -12.53
C LYS A 87 0.33 -3.12 -11.23
N LEU A 88 0.13 -1.86 -10.86
CA LEU A 88 0.49 -1.32 -9.56
C LEU A 88 -0.78 -1.01 -8.77
N PHE A 89 -0.96 -1.70 -7.66
CA PHE A 89 -2.03 -1.45 -6.70
C PHE A 89 -1.52 -0.50 -5.61
N ILE A 90 -2.22 0.59 -5.36
CA ILE A 90 -1.88 1.58 -4.35
C ILE A 90 -3.00 1.64 -3.33
N PHE A 91 -2.68 1.44 -2.06
CA PHE A 91 -3.60 1.56 -0.94
C PHE A 91 -3.19 2.77 -0.08
N ASP A 92 -3.93 3.87 -0.20
CA ASP A 92 -3.77 5.09 0.59
C ASP A 92 -4.64 5.04 1.84
N LEU A 93 -4.03 4.65 2.95
CA LEU A 93 -4.67 4.50 4.26
C LEU A 93 -4.44 5.72 5.16
N ALA A 94 -3.84 6.78 4.64
CA ALA A 94 -3.47 7.97 5.40
C ALA A 94 -4.58 9.02 5.45
N LEU A 95 -4.60 9.79 6.55
CA LEU A 95 -5.48 10.94 6.75
C LEU A 95 -4.67 12.10 7.37
N PRO A 96 -4.35 13.17 6.63
CA PRO A 96 -4.70 13.43 5.22
C PRO A 96 -4.02 12.46 4.23
N ARG A 97 -4.54 12.41 2.99
CA ARG A 97 -4.11 11.45 1.95
C ARG A 97 -2.62 11.59 1.60
N ASP A 98 -1.94 10.46 1.44
CA ASP A 98 -0.54 10.41 1.04
C ASP A 98 -0.35 10.42 -0.48
N VAL A 99 -1.41 10.16 -1.26
CA VAL A 99 -1.33 10.01 -2.72
C VAL A 99 -2.12 11.10 -3.43
N GLU A 100 -1.51 11.71 -4.45
CA GLU A 100 -2.23 12.63 -5.33
C GLU A 100 -3.42 11.94 -6.02
N PRO A 101 -4.64 12.52 -5.99
CA PRO A 101 -5.82 11.90 -6.60
C PRO A 101 -5.69 11.60 -8.09
N SER A 102 -4.89 12.38 -8.82
CA SER A 102 -4.66 12.19 -10.26
C SER A 102 -3.91 10.91 -10.61
N VAL A 103 -3.27 10.25 -9.64
CA VAL A 103 -2.64 8.93 -9.79
C VAL A 103 -3.63 7.87 -10.29
N ALA A 104 -4.92 7.99 -9.92
CA ALA A 104 -5.97 7.07 -10.36
C ALA A 104 -6.21 7.05 -11.89
N HIS A 105 -5.72 8.05 -12.63
CA HIS A 105 -5.87 8.12 -14.09
C HIS A 105 -4.68 7.52 -14.84
N ILE A 106 -3.65 7.03 -14.15
CA ILE A 106 -2.45 6.47 -14.76
C ILE A 106 -2.76 5.04 -15.24
N PRO A 107 -2.44 4.69 -16.50
CA PRO A 107 -2.62 3.32 -16.98
C PRO A 107 -1.89 2.30 -16.10
N ASN A 108 -2.51 1.14 -15.92
CA ASN A 108 -2.00 0.04 -15.07
C ASN A 108 -1.88 0.37 -13.58
N VAL A 109 -2.45 1.48 -13.10
CA VAL A 109 -2.50 1.82 -11.68
C VAL A 109 -3.93 1.70 -11.16
N GLU A 110 -4.09 1.05 -10.00
CA GLU A 110 -5.35 0.98 -9.27
C GLU A 110 -5.14 1.64 -7.90
N LEU A 111 -5.85 2.73 -7.62
CA LEU A 111 -5.75 3.47 -6.36
C LEU A 111 -6.98 3.21 -5.50
N PHE A 112 -6.74 2.70 -4.29
CA PHE A 112 -7.74 2.48 -3.26
C PHE A 112 -7.44 3.36 -2.05
N ASN A 113 -8.48 3.84 -1.41
CA ASN A 113 -8.40 4.55 -0.15
C ASN A 113 -9.17 3.80 0.96
N ILE A 114 -9.11 4.34 2.18
CA ILE A 114 -9.76 3.72 3.34
C ILE A 114 -11.28 3.55 3.19
N ASP A 115 -11.95 4.46 2.48
CA ASP A 115 -13.40 4.38 2.24
C ASP A 115 -13.72 3.23 1.28
N ASP A 116 -12.91 3.04 0.23
CA ASP A 116 -13.07 1.93 -0.73
C ASP A 116 -12.94 0.57 -0.02
N LEU A 117 -11.94 0.45 0.87
CA LEU A 117 -11.72 -0.77 1.65
C LEU A 117 -12.86 -1.05 2.64
N SER A 118 -13.44 0.00 3.22
CA SER A 118 -14.57 -0.11 4.14
C SER A 118 -15.79 -0.67 3.43
N SER A 119 -16.09 -0.17 2.21
CA SER A 119 -17.18 -0.69 1.39
C SER A 119 -16.99 -2.18 1.07
N ILE A 120 -15.78 -2.59 0.66
CA ILE A 120 -15.47 -3.99 0.34
C ILE A 120 -15.63 -4.89 1.59
N ALA A 121 -15.22 -4.40 2.76
CA ALA A 121 -15.36 -5.14 4.01
C ALA A 121 -16.83 -5.31 4.40
N GLU A 122 -17.66 -4.28 4.22
CA GLU A 122 -19.10 -4.34 4.48
C GLU A 122 -19.81 -5.34 3.57
N ASP A 123 -19.49 -5.33 2.27
CA ASP A 123 -20.06 -6.28 1.30
C ASP A 123 -19.71 -7.73 1.69
N ASN A 124 -18.43 -7.99 2.02
CA ASN A 124 -17.99 -9.31 2.49
C ASN A 124 -18.71 -9.76 3.78
N MET A 125 -18.96 -8.85 4.72
CA MET A 125 -19.71 -9.17 5.94
C MET A 125 -21.16 -9.53 5.63
N ASN A 126 -21.79 -8.82 4.69
CA ASN A 126 -23.17 -9.07 4.29
C ASN A 126 -23.30 -10.42 3.57
N ASP A 127 -22.35 -10.78 2.72
CA ASP A 127 -22.33 -12.07 2.04
C ASP A 127 -22.16 -13.23 3.03
N ARG A 128 -21.27 -13.09 4.00
CA ARG A 128 -21.11 -14.10 5.08
C ARG A 128 -22.38 -14.28 5.90
N LYS A 129 -23.12 -13.20 6.17
CA LYS A 129 -24.41 -13.27 6.88
C LYS A 129 -25.47 -13.99 6.05
N ARG A 130 -25.56 -13.71 4.76
CA ARG A 130 -26.51 -14.37 3.85
C ARG A 130 -26.25 -15.88 3.74
N ALA A 131 -25.00 -16.27 3.54
CA ALA A 131 -24.61 -17.68 3.46
C ALA A 131 -24.90 -18.47 4.75
N ALA A 132 -24.83 -17.81 5.93
CA ALA A 132 -25.18 -18.44 7.20
C ALA A 132 -26.70 -18.68 7.34
N VAL A 133 -27.54 -17.77 6.83
CA VAL A 133 -29.01 -17.90 6.85
C VAL A 133 -29.49 -18.97 5.85
N GLU A 134 -28.82 -19.13 4.71
CA GLU A 134 -29.16 -20.17 3.72
C GLU A 134 -28.75 -21.58 4.15
N ALA A 135 -27.88 -21.71 5.16
CA ALA A 135 -27.42 -22.98 5.70
C ALA A 135 -28.26 -23.49 6.89
N GLU A 136 -29.23 -22.72 7.39
CA GLU A 136 -30.26 -23.12 8.36
C GLU A 136 -31.52 -23.66 7.66
#